data_AF-A0A3N4JT43-F1
#
_entry.id   AF-A0A3N4JT43-F1
#
_cell.length_a   1.000
_cell.length_b   1.000
_cell.length_c   1.000
_cell.angle_alpha   90.00
_cell.angle_beta   90.00
_cell.angle_gamma   90.00
#
_symmetry.space_group_name_H-M   'P 1'
#
loop_
_entity.id
_entity.type
_entity.pdbx_description
1 polymer ?
#
loop_
_entity_poly.entity_id
_entity_poly.type
_entity_poly.pdbx_seq_one_letter_code
_entity_poly.pdbx_strand_id
1 'polypeptide(L)' 'SNKKLGLRWLKKVDDSGMKERAQENHCLLLIDGHTSHFNWKFINFCLNNKILPLCLPAHSTHLLQPLDVRPFGSL' A
#
# COMPACT_ATOMS: atom_id res chain seq x y z
N SER A 1 2.08 -2.75 -17.90
CA SER A 1 0.91 -3.26 -17.16
C SER A 1 1.09 -2.94 -15.69
N ASN A 2 0.07 -2.31 -15.07
CA ASN A 2 0.09 -1.77 -13.71
C ASN A 2 0.52 -2.79 -12.65
N LYS A 3 0.30 -4.09 -12.91
CA LYS A 3 0.72 -5.22 -12.05
C LYS A 3 2.25 -5.31 -11.86
N LYS A 4 3.03 -5.04 -12.91
CA LYS A 4 4.51 -5.07 -12.83
C LYS A 4 5.07 -3.84 -12.10
N LEU A 5 4.37 -2.70 -12.22
CA LEU A 5 4.74 -1.45 -11.57
C LEU A 5 4.50 -1.53 -10.06
N GLY A 6 3.36 -2.07 -9.62
CA GLY A 6 3.05 -2.25 -8.20
C GLY A 6 4.07 -3.13 -7.46
N LEU A 7 4.47 -4.26 -8.06
CA LEU A 7 5.50 -5.12 -7.46
C LEU A 7 6.88 -4.46 -7.42
N ARG A 8 7.24 -3.71 -8.48
CA ARG A 8 8.53 -2.97 -8.51
C ARG A 8 8.56 -1.86 -7.46
N TRP A 9 7.45 -1.15 -7.29
CA TRP A 9 7.31 -0.14 -6.24
C TRP A 9 7.41 -0.76 -4.85
N LEU A 10 6.69 -1.85 -4.59
CA LEU A 10 6.70 -2.52 -3.29
C LEU A 10 8.09 -2.99 -2.88
N LYS A 11 8.86 -3.54 -3.82
CA LYS A 11 10.27 -3.90 -3.57
C LYS A 11 11.13 -2.70 -3.18
N LYS A 12 10.99 -1.58 -3.89
CA LYS A 12 11.73 -0.35 -3.54
C LYS A 12 11.36 0.21 -2.17
N VAL A 13 10.08 0.09 -1.77
CA VAL A 13 9.63 0.53 -0.44
C VAL A 13 10.18 -0.40 0.64
N ASP A 14 10.16 -1.71 0.41
CA ASP A 14 10.78 -2.68 1.32
C ASP A 14 12.28 -2.41 1.51
N ASP A 15 12.99 -2.13 0.40
CA ASP A 15 14.42 -1.78 0.39
C ASP A 15 14.74 -0.41 1.03
N SER A 16 13.74 0.46 1.26
CA SER A 16 13.94 1.82 1.79
C SER A 16 14.21 1.89 3.31
N GLY A 17 14.51 0.76 3.94
CA GLY A 17 14.69 0.65 5.40
C GLY A 17 13.37 0.48 6.17
N MET A 18 12.28 0.13 5.48
CA MET A 18 10.98 -0.14 6.12
C MET A 18 11.10 -1.26 7.17
N LYS A 19 11.88 -2.31 6.86
CA LYS A 19 12.15 -3.43 7.79
C LYS A 19 12.89 -2.99 9.05
N GLU A 20 13.87 -2.11 8.90
CA GLU A 20 14.65 -1.56 10.03
C GLU A 20 13.74 -0.71 10.94
N ARG A 21 12.89 0.12 10.34
CA ARG A 21 11.88 0.91 11.08
C ARG A 21 10.81 0.06 11.77
N ALA A 22 10.45 -1.08 11.17
CA ALA A 22 9.44 -1.97 11.74
C ALA A 22 9.97 -2.76 12.96
N GLN A 23 11.29 -2.82 13.19
CA GLN A 23 11.89 -3.54 14.34
C GLN A 23 11.30 -4.96 14.51
N GLU A 24 11.27 -5.72 13.42
CA GLU A 24 10.70 -7.08 13.32
C GLU A 24 9.17 -7.21 13.40
N ASN A 25 8.43 -6.12 13.63
CA ASN A 25 6.97 -6.10 13.63
C ASN A 25 6.37 -6.18 12.21
N HIS A 26 5.06 -6.43 12.16
CA HIS A 26 4.31 -6.41 10.91
C HIS A 26 4.10 -4.96 10.42
N CYS A 27 4.31 -4.75 9.13
CA CYS A 27 4.00 -3.48 8.47
C CYS A 27 2.62 -3.55 7.81
N LEU A 28 1.73 -2.60 8.10
CA LEU A 28 0.44 -2.52 7.42
C LEU A 28 0.57 -1.69 6.14
N LEU A 29 0.24 -2.29 5.00
CA LEU A 29 0.18 -1.61 3.72
C LEU A 29 -1.28 -1.30 3.39
N LEU A 30 -1.67 -0.02 3.51
CA LEU A 30 -2.99 0.47 3.14
C LEU A 30 -3.04 0.73 1.63
N ILE A 31 -4.05 0.18 0.98
CA ILE A 31 -4.21 0.28 -0.47
C ILE A 31 -5.63 0.70 -0.78
N ASP A 32 -5.79 1.59 -1.77
CA ASP A 32 -7.11 1.96 -2.24
C ASP A 32 -7.84 0.75 -2.82
N GLY A 33 -9.17 0.73 -2.71
CA GLY A 33 -10.01 -0.41 -3.03
C GLY A 33 -10.07 -0.78 -4.52
N HIS A 34 -9.13 -0.29 -5.32
CA HIS A 34 -9.06 -0.62 -6.73
C HIS A 34 -8.41 -2.00 -6.92
N THR A 35 -9.24 -3.03 -6.88
CA THR A 35 -8.90 -4.46 -6.91
C THR A 35 -8.11 -4.91 -8.15
N SER A 36 -7.97 -4.05 -9.17
CA SER A 36 -7.24 -4.35 -10.41
C SER A 36 -5.71 -4.44 -10.27
N HIS A 37 -5.16 -3.96 -9.14
CA HIS A 37 -3.71 -3.89 -8.91
C HIS A 37 -3.08 -5.14 -8.27
N PHE A 38 -3.89 -6.08 -7.76
CA PHE A 38 -3.38 -7.23 -7.01
C PHE A 38 -3.20 -8.47 -7.89
N ASN A 39 -2.01 -9.05 -7.83
CA ASN A 39 -1.71 -10.36 -8.36
C ASN A 39 -1.21 -11.23 -7.21
N TRP A 40 -1.37 -12.55 -7.29
CA TRP A 40 -0.86 -13.50 -6.30
C TRP A 40 0.60 -13.24 -5.92
N LYS A 41 1.44 -12.88 -6.89
CA LYS A 41 2.86 -12.52 -6.68
C LYS A 41 3.06 -11.32 -5.74
N PHE A 42 2.13 -10.36 -5.75
CA PHE A 42 2.15 -9.19 -4.87
C PHE A 42 1.82 -9.60 -3.44
N ILE A 43 0.72 -10.33 -3.24
CA ILE A 43 0.30 -10.81 -1.92
C ILE A 43 1.37 -11.72 -1.31
N ASN A 44 1.91 -12.65 -2.10
CA ASN A 44 2.97 -13.55 -1.66
C ASN A 44 4.24 -12.79 -1.25
N PHE A 45 4.60 -11.71 -1.96
CA PHE A 45 5.71 -10.86 -1.54
C PHE A 45 5.41 -10.14 -0.23
N CYS A 46 4.19 -9.62 -0.05
CA CYS A 46 3.80 -8.97 1.20
C CYS A 46 3.93 -9.92 2.40
N LEU A 47 3.31 -11.10 2.32
CA LEU A 47 3.32 -12.08 3.41
C LEU A 47 4.73 -12.53 3.79
N ASN A 48 5.58 -12.80 2.80
CA ASN A 48 6.97 -13.22 3.03
C ASN A 48 7.84 -12.14 3.70
N ASN A 49 7.44 -10.86 3.60
CA ASN A 49 8.19 -9.73 4.17
C ASN A 49 7.51 -9.14 5.42
N LYS A 50 6.59 -9.88 6.05
CA LYS A 50 5.79 -9.40 7.20
C LYS A 50 4.99 -8.13 6.89
N ILE A 51 4.57 -7.96 5.64
CA ILE A 51 3.69 -6.87 5.20
C ILE A 51 2.27 -7.40 5.13
N LEU A 52 1.34 -6.74 5.83
CA LEU A 52 -0.09 -7.02 5.80
C LEU A 52 -0.78 -6.05 4.83
N PRO A 53 -1.20 -6.49 3.63
CA PRO A 53 -1.95 -5.63 2.71
C PRO A 53 -3.41 -5.52 3.17
N LEU A 54 -3.86 -4.29 3.45
CA LEU A 54 -5.25 -3.97 3.73
C LEU A 54 -5.83 -3.13 2.58
N CYS A 55 -6.77 -3.71 1.84
CA CYS A 55 -7.50 -3.00 0.81
C CYS A 55 -8.71 -2.30 1.45
N LEU A 56 -8.83 -0.99 1.24
CA LEU A 56 -10.04 -0.27 1.62
C LEU A 56 -11.22 -0.75 0.76
N PRO A 57 -12.45 -0.80 1.29
CA PRO A 57 -13.61 -1.16 0.49
C PRO A 57 -13.77 -0.17 -0.68
N ALA A 58 -14.17 -0.68 -1.85
CA ALA A 58 -14.58 0.18 -2.96
C ALA A 58 -15.65 1.16 -2.46
N HIS A 59 -15.52 2.44 -2.83
CA HIS A 59 -16.38 3.55 -2.38
C HIS A 59 -16.15 4.09 -0.96
N SER A 60 -15.11 3.65 -0.22
CA SER A 60 -14.73 4.28 1.07
C SER A 60 -13.76 5.46 0.95
N THR A 61 -13.33 5.80 -0.27
CA THR A 61 -12.42 6.92 -0.57
C THR A 61 -12.93 8.24 -0.02
N HIS A 62 -14.24 8.52 -0.14
CA HIS A 62 -14.85 9.77 0.33
C HIS A 62 -14.99 9.91 1.86
N LEU A 63 -14.84 8.82 2.63
CA LEU A 63 -14.98 8.85 4.09
C LEU A 63 -13.65 8.65 4.83
N LEU A 64 -12.69 7.94 4.23
CA LEU A 64 -11.47 7.46 4.92
C LEU A 64 -10.17 8.03 4.37
N GLN A 65 -10.18 8.90 3.37
CA GLN A 65 -8.97 9.59 2.93
C GLN A 65 -8.84 10.96 3.61
N PRO A 66 -8.03 11.12 4.68
CA PRO A 66 -7.60 12.44 5.12
C PRO A 66 -6.77 13.18 4.04
N LEU A 67 -6.34 12.46 3.00
CA LEU A 67 -5.58 13.00 1.87
C LEU A 67 -6.45 13.64 0.78
N ASP A 68 -7.76 13.35 0.73
CA ASP A 68 -8.66 13.84 -0.33
C ASP A 68 -9.57 14.99 0.14
N VAL A 69 -9.61 15.28 1.44
CA VAL A 69 -10.44 16.38 1.96
C VAL A 69 -9.74 17.74 1.91
N ARG A 70 -8.39 17.81 1.81
CA ARG A 70 -7.63 19.04 1.46
C ARG A 70 -6.18 18.74 1.01
N PRO A 71 -5.81 19.00 -0.26
CA PRO A 71 -4.41 19.22 -0.62
C PRO A 71 -4.03 20.71 -0.76
N PHE A 72 -4.98 21.63 -0.88
CA PHE A 72 -4.69 23.07 -0.97
C PHE A 72 -5.83 23.89 -0.34
N GLY A 73 -5.64 24.34 0.91
CA GLY A 73 -6.34 25.55 1.35
C GLY A 73 -5.79 26.72 0.53
N SER A 74 -6.67 27.59 0.02
CA SER A 74 -6.29 28.78 -0.75
C SER A 74 -5.07 29.48 -0.17
N LEU A 75 -4.04 29.66 -1.00
CA LEU A 75 -3.16 30.81 -0.89
C LEU A 75 -3.66 31.87 -1.88
#